data_AF-A0A3D4YC47-F1
#
_entry.id   AF-A0A3D4YC47-F1
#
_cell.length_a   1.000
_cell.length_b   1.000
_cell.length_c   1.000
_cell.angle_alpha   90.00
_cell.angle_beta   90.00
_cell.angle_gamma   90.00
#
_symmetry.space_group_name_H-M   'P 1'
#
loop_
_entity.id
_entity.type
_entity.pdbx_description
1 polymer ?
#
loop_
_entity_poly.entity_id
_entity_poly.type
_entity_poly.pdbx_seq_one_letter_code
_entity_poly.pdbx_strand_id
1 'polypeptide(L)'
;MVGTVHDKLLSFGLALEGTTVGQACTKVGEAAERSFEGAASAGRRAYDTMTGKGSAQFGTARSVRVDHLEWGKGIQKQGMPFEDFVGTRLPQGSRLPANFKTFDYYDRATKRAISVKTMNTNTTAKLENPQQIYSTLKGNML
;
A
#
# COMPACT_ATOMS: atom_id res chain seq x y z
N MET A 1 1.92 41.94 3.61
CA MET A 1 0.92 40.85 3.47
C MET A 1 1.31 40.00 2.28
N VAL A 2 1.91 38.83 2.49
CA VAL A 2 2.10 37.84 1.42
C VAL A 2 1.67 36.50 1.99
N GLY A 3 0.38 36.20 1.86
CA GLY A 3 -0.13 34.85 2.09
C GLY A 3 0.48 33.94 1.04
N THR A 4 1.17 32.91 1.49
CA THR A 4 1.89 31.95 0.67
C THR A 4 0.92 31.20 -0.24
N VAL A 5 1.39 30.67 -1.37
CA VAL A 5 0.57 29.85 -2.30
C VAL A 5 -0.16 28.71 -1.57
N HIS A 6 0.45 28.19 -0.49
CA HIS A 6 -0.12 27.19 0.40
C HIS A 6 -1.39 27.68 1.14
N ASP A 7 -1.42 28.93 1.58
CA ASP A 7 -2.60 29.53 2.26
C ASP A 7 -3.77 29.69 1.29
N LYS A 8 -3.48 29.99 0.02
CA LYS A 8 -4.50 30.06 -1.04
C LYS A 8 -5.07 28.67 -1.34
N LEU A 9 -4.24 27.63 -1.47
CA LEU A 9 -4.71 26.27 -1.75
C LEU A 9 -5.57 25.69 -0.61
N LEU A 10 -5.19 25.93 0.65
CA LEU A 10 -6.00 25.54 1.81
C LEU A 10 -7.35 26.27 1.82
N SER A 11 -7.37 27.58 1.52
CA SER A 11 -8.61 28.35 1.45
C SER A 11 -9.54 27.91 0.31
N PHE A 12 -8.99 27.47 -0.83
CA PHE A 12 -9.76 26.91 -1.95
C PHE A 12 -10.37 25.55 -1.60
N GLY A 13 -9.63 24.69 -0.86
CA GLY A 13 -10.15 23.41 -0.37
C GLY A 13 -11.34 23.60 0.59
N LEU A 14 -11.17 24.49 1.58
CA LEU A 14 -12.23 24.86 2.53
C LEU A 14 -13.45 25.51 1.84
N ALA A 15 -13.24 26.30 0.77
CA ALA A 15 -14.34 26.94 0.04
C ALA A 15 -15.19 25.95 -0.79
N LEU A 16 -14.67 24.76 -1.08
CA LEU A 16 -15.40 23.72 -1.82
C LEU A 16 -16.18 22.78 -0.89
N GLU A 17 -15.77 22.66 0.37
CA GLU A 17 -16.50 21.91 1.40
C GLU A 17 -17.90 22.53 1.61
N GLY A 18 -18.94 21.80 1.20
CA GLY A 18 -20.34 22.24 1.28
C GLY A 18 -20.93 22.77 -0.03
N THR A 19 -20.12 22.99 -1.07
CA THR A 19 -20.63 23.28 -2.41
C THR A 19 -21.12 22.00 -3.10
N THR A 20 -22.07 22.14 -4.02
CA THR A 20 -22.54 21.00 -4.85
C THR A 20 -21.39 20.33 -5.61
N VAL A 21 -20.39 21.11 -6.03
CA VAL A 21 -19.18 20.60 -6.72
C VAL A 21 -18.29 19.81 -5.76
N GLY A 22 -18.02 20.32 -4.55
CA GLY A 22 -17.25 19.60 -3.55
C GLY A 22 -17.91 18.28 -3.12
N GLN A 23 -19.23 18.30 -2.89
CA GLN A 23 -20.01 17.10 -2.60
C GLN A 23 -20.00 16.08 -3.76
N ALA A 24 -20.02 16.55 -5.00
CA ALA A 24 -19.91 15.68 -6.18
C ALA A 24 -18.53 15.03 -6.28
N CYS A 25 -17.45 15.78 -6.06
CA CYS A 25 -16.08 15.24 -6.06
C CYS A 25 -15.88 14.20 -4.95
N THR A 26 -16.39 14.43 -3.73
CA THR A 26 -16.36 13.44 -2.65
C THR A 26 -17.10 12.16 -3.04
N LYS A 27 -18.32 12.28 -3.57
CA LYS A 27 -19.11 11.11 -4.03
C LYS A 27 -18.42 10.33 -5.14
N VAL A 28 -17.76 11.02 -6.08
CA VAL A 28 -16.98 10.37 -7.15
C VAL A 28 -15.77 9.65 -6.56
N GLY A 29 -15.07 10.23 -5.58
CA GLY A 29 -13.98 9.57 -4.86
C GLY A 29 -14.43 8.30 -4.13
N GLU A 30 -15.51 8.39 -3.36
CA GLU A 30 -16.11 7.25 -2.66
C GLU A 30 -16.61 6.16 -3.64
N ALA A 31 -17.22 6.56 -4.76
CA ALA A 31 -17.67 5.63 -5.79
C ALA A 31 -16.49 4.94 -6.51
N ALA A 32 -15.39 5.66 -6.75
CA ALA A 32 -14.17 5.09 -7.28
C ALA A 32 -13.56 4.07 -6.32
N GLU A 33 -13.44 4.40 -5.02
CA GLU A 33 -12.97 3.46 -4.00
C GLU A 33 -13.84 2.19 -3.93
N ARG A 34 -15.16 2.35 -3.89
CA ARG A 34 -16.12 1.21 -3.92
C ARG A 34 -16.00 0.37 -5.20
N SER A 35 -15.70 0.99 -6.33
CA SER A 35 -15.50 0.28 -7.60
C SER A 35 -14.19 -0.51 -7.61
N PHE A 36 -13.11 0.01 -7.01
CA PHE A 36 -11.86 -0.73 -6.80
C PHE A 36 -12.05 -1.92 -5.85
N GLU A 37 -12.78 -1.74 -4.74
CA GLU A 37 -13.13 -2.84 -3.82
C GLU A 37 -14.02 -3.88 -4.51
N GLY A 38 -15.00 -3.42 -5.29
CA GLY A 38 -15.89 -4.26 -6.10
C GLY A 38 -15.10 -5.11 -7.10
N ALA A 39 -14.20 -4.50 -7.87
CA ALA A 39 -13.34 -5.19 -8.83
C ALA A 39 -12.38 -6.18 -8.14
N ALA A 40 -11.81 -5.80 -6.98
CA ALA A 40 -10.97 -6.68 -6.19
C ALA A 40 -11.74 -7.90 -5.66
N SER A 41 -13.00 -7.70 -5.25
CA SER A 41 -13.88 -8.78 -4.79
C SER A 41 -14.33 -9.70 -5.94
N ALA A 42 -14.62 -9.14 -7.11
CA ALA A 42 -14.98 -9.90 -8.31
C ALA A 42 -13.79 -10.74 -8.82
N GLY A 43 -12.59 -10.17 -8.84
CA GLY A 43 -11.36 -10.91 -9.15
C GLY A 43 -11.10 -12.07 -8.17
N ARG A 44 -11.38 -11.84 -6.88
CA ARG A 44 -11.27 -12.87 -5.83
C ARG A 44 -12.26 -14.02 -6.07
N ARG A 45 -13.53 -13.72 -6.38
CA ARG A 45 -14.55 -14.73 -6.73
C ARG A 45 -14.20 -15.52 -7.99
N ALA A 46 -13.66 -14.84 -9.00
CA ALA A 46 -13.22 -15.50 -10.23
C ALA A 46 -12.05 -16.47 -9.96
N TYR A 47 -11.07 -16.05 -9.14
CA TYR A 47 -9.96 -16.92 -8.73
C TYR A 47 -10.41 -18.16 -7.95
N ASP A 48 -11.32 -17.98 -6.98
CA ASP A 48 -11.88 -19.09 -6.19
C ASP A 48 -12.58 -20.10 -7.10
N THR A 49 -13.36 -19.61 -8.07
CA THR A 49 -14.06 -20.42 -9.07
C THR A 49 -13.09 -21.18 -9.97
N MET A 50 -12.00 -20.53 -10.40
CA MET A 50 -11.02 -21.13 -11.32
C MET A 50 -10.10 -22.15 -10.66
N THR A 51 -9.83 -22.02 -9.35
CA THR A 51 -8.79 -22.83 -8.68
C THR A 51 -9.34 -23.86 -7.69
N GLY A 52 -10.62 -23.77 -7.32
CA GLY A 52 -11.22 -24.65 -6.31
C GLY A 52 -10.61 -24.49 -4.91
N LYS A 53 -9.70 -23.52 -4.73
CA LYS A 53 -9.06 -23.18 -3.46
C LYS A 53 -9.79 -21.97 -2.91
N GLY A 54 -10.39 -22.09 -1.73
CA GLY A 54 -11.08 -20.98 -1.08
C GLY A 54 -10.16 -19.77 -0.89
N SER A 55 -10.71 -18.57 -1.08
CA SER A 55 -10.06 -17.26 -0.89
C SER A 55 -9.43 -17.02 0.49
N ALA A 56 -9.57 -17.96 1.44
CA ALA A 56 -8.85 -17.99 2.70
C ALA A 56 -7.32 -17.90 2.54
N GLN A 57 -6.78 -18.24 1.36
CA GLN A 57 -5.35 -18.20 1.08
C GLN A 57 -4.82 -16.80 0.70
N PHE A 58 -5.69 -15.87 0.31
CA PHE A 58 -5.32 -14.49 -0.04
C PHE A 58 -5.94 -13.53 0.98
N GLY A 59 -5.09 -12.91 1.80
CA GLY A 59 -5.53 -11.96 2.84
C GLY A 59 -6.43 -10.85 2.32
N THR A 60 -7.21 -10.24 3.21
CA THR A 60 -8.00 -9.04 2.89
C THR A 60 -7.04 -7.93 2.48
N ALA A 61 -7.25 -7.34 1.30
CA ALA A 61 -6.48 -6.17 0.90
C ALA A 61 -6.86 -5.02 1.83
N ARG A 62 -5.86 -4.32 2.38
CA ARG A 62 -6.08 -3.20 3.30
C ARG A 62 -5.41 -1.96 2.73
N SER A 63 -6.19 -0.90 2.57
CA SER A 63 -5.63 0.44 2.31
C SER A 63 -5.02 0.97 3.59
N VAL A 64 -3.78 1.45 3.50
CA VAL A 64 -3.08 2.12 4.60
C VAL A 64 -2.40 3.36 4.05
N ARG A 65 -2.49 4.47 4.78
CA ARG A 65 -1.66 5.64 4.53
C ARG A 65 -0.31 5.44 5.21
N VAL A 66 0.76 5.67 4.46
CA VAL A 66 2.14 5.65 4.94
C VAL A 66 2.75 6.99 4.59
N ASP A 67 3.15 7.73 5.62
CA ASP A 67 3.69 9.07 5.42
C ASP A 67 5.03 9.00 4.66
N HIS A 68 5.22 9.96 3.75
CA HIS A 68 6.43 10.10 2.94
C HIS A 68 6.77 8.91 2.02
N LEU A 69 5.83 7.98 1.81
CA LEU A 69 5.97 6.91 0.83
C LEU A 69 5.65 7.41 -0.58
N GLU A 70 6.62 7.29 -1.48
CA GLU A 70 6.49 7.66 -2.89
C GLU A 70 6.82 6.47 -3.79
N TRP A 71 5.84 6.04 -4.60
CA TRP A 71 6.02 4.95 -5.55
C TRP A 71 6.99 5.31 -6.67
N GLY A 72 7.93 4.42 -6.98
CA GLY A 72 8.88 4.60 -8.08
C GLY A 72 10.03 5.58 -7.82
N LYS A 73 10.22 6.01 -6.56
CA LYS A 73 11.30 6.94 -6.16
C LYS A 73 12.46 6.25 -5.43
N GLY A 74 12.63 4.94 -5.65
CA GLY A 74 13.72 4.15 -5.10
C GLY A 74 13.51 3.72 -3.64
N ILE A 75 14.49 3.00 -3.08
CA ILE A 75 14.37 2.35 -1.77
C ILE A 75 14.18 3.37 -0.63
N GLN A 76 14.87 4.50 -0.67
CA GLN A 76 14.80 5.54 0.37
C GLN A 76 13.41 6.15 0.52
N LYS A 77 12.65 6.23 -0.58
CA LYS A 77 11.32 6.87 -0.60
C LYS A 77 10.16 5.88 -0.63
N GLN A 78 10.44 4.60 -0.85
CA GLN A 78 9.41 3.56 -0.93
C GLN A 78 9.61 2.47 0.12
N GLY A 79 10.79 1.84 0.12
CA GLY A 79 11.12 0.73 1.01
C GLY A 79 11.24 1.17 2.46
N MET A 80 12.14 2.13 2.75
CA MET A 80 12.43 2.55 4.12
C MET A 80 11.20 3.11 4.85
N PRO A 81 10.39 4.02 4.27
CA PRO A 81 9.21 4.54 4.96
C PRO A 81 8.17 3.44 5.25
N PHE A 82 8.03 2.47 4.35
CA PHE A 82 7.13 1.33 4.56
C PHE A 82 7.64 0.39 5.67
N GLU A 83 8.95 0.13 5.69
CA GLU A 83 9.61 -0.66 6.72
C GLU A 83 9.38 -0.02 8.09
N ASP A 84 9.70 1.27 8.23
CA ASP A 84 9.53 2.02 9.47
C ASP A 84 8.07 2.04 9.93
N PHE A 85 7.12 2.23 9.00
CA PHE A 85 5.69 2.14 9.28
C PHE A 85 5.27 0.77 9.82
N VAL A 86 5.76 -0.33 9.25
CA VAL A 86 5.52 -1.67 9.81
C VAL A 86 6.11 -1.78 11.22
N GLY A 87 7.30 -1.22 11.44
CA GLY A 87 7.95 -1.15 12.74
C GLY A 87 7.11 -0.51 13.84
N THR A 88 6.31 0.52 13.52
CA THR A 88 5.40 1.17 14.50
C THR A 88 4.32 0.24 15.05
N ARG A 89 4.09 -0.90 14.40
CA ARG A 89 3.04 -1.89 14.74
C ARG A 89 3.61 -3.14 15.41
N LEU A 90 4.91 -3.13 15.73
CA LEU A 90 5.62 -4.25 16.32
C LEU A 90 6.16 -3.87 17.71
N PRO A 91 6.45 -4.86 18.58
CA PRO A 91 7.08 -4.58 19.87
C PRO A 91 8.39 -3.82 19.72
N GLN A 92 8.69 -2.98 20.71
CA GLN A 92 9.97 -2.27 20.77
C GLN A 92 11.13 -3.28 20.81
N GLY A 93 12.20 -2.99 20.06
CA GLY A 93 13.35 -3.89 19.95
C GLY A 93 13.16 -5.04 18.96
N SER A 94 12.04 -5.12 18.24
CA SER A 94 11.87 -6.10 17.16
C SER A 94 12.72 -5.80 15.92
N ARG A 95 13.18 -4.55 15.72
CA ARG A 95 14.00 -4.15 14.57
C ARG A 95 15.34 -4.90 14.58
N LEU A 96 15.67 -5.56 13.49
CA LEU A 96 16.98 -6.19 13.31
C LEU A 96 18.02 -5.17 12.84
N PRO A 97 19.33 -5.44 13.04
CA PRO A 97 20.39 -4.58 12.53
C PRO A 97 20.30 -4.38 11.02
N ALA A 98 20.75 -3.23 10.54
CA ALA A 98 20.85 -2.98 9.11
C ALA A 98 21.67 -4.07 8.40
N ASN A 99 21.28 -4.41 7.17
CA ASN A 99 21.88 -5.48 6.36
C ASN A 99 21.70 -6.91 6.90
N PHE A 100 20.78 -7.13 7.84
CA PHE A 100 20.36 -8.50 8.18
C PHE A 100 19.70 -9.14 6.94
N LYS A 101 20.19 -10.31 6.53
CA LYS A 101 20.06 -10.80 5.14
C LYS A 101 18.60 -11.02 4.67
N THR A 102 17.73 -11.46 5.58
CA THR A 102 16.40 -11.99 5.22
C THR A 102 15.25 -11.26 5.89
N PHE A 103 15.35 -11.04 7.19
CA PHE A 103 14.28 -10.48 8.01
C PHE A 103 14.65 -9.09 8.46
N ASP A 104 13.64 -8.23 8.54
CA ASP A 104 13.79 -6.84 8.97
C ASP A 104 13.37 -6.68 10.44
N TYR A 105 12.51 -7.59 10.91
CA TYR A 105 12.06 -7.65 12.29
C TYR A 105 11.99 -9.10 12.82
N TYR A 106 12.21 -9.24 14.13
CA TYR A 106 11.98 -10.45 14.88
C TYR A 106 11.26 -10.15 16.19
N ASP A 107 10.05 -10.68 16.33
CA ASP A 107 9.31 -10.66 17.59
C ASP A 107 9.76 -11.86 18.46
N ARG A 108 10.50 -11.56 19.53
CA ARG A 108 11.06 -12.57 20.44
C ARG A 108 9.99 -13.27 21.27
N ALA A 109 8.87 -12.60 21.55
CA ALA A 109 7.79 -13.15 22.37
C ALA A 109 7.02 -14.20 21.58
N THR A 110 6.62 -13.88 20.35
CA THR A 110 5.83 -14.78 19.50
C THR A 110 6.67 -15.65 18.57
N LYS A 111 8.00 -15.50 18.59
CA LYS A 111 8.95 -16.16 17.66
C LYS A 111 8.65 -15.88 16.19
N ARG A 112 8.07 -14.72 15.87
CA ARG A 112 7.67 -14.35 14.50
C ARG A 112 8.79 -13.56 13.81
N ALA A 113 9.32 -14.11 12.72
CA ALA A 113 10.25 -13.42 11.84
C ALA A 113 9.49 -12.75 10.68
N ILE A 114 9.81 -11.49 10.40
CA ILE A 114 9.05 -10.66 9.45
C ILE A 114 10.03 -10.07 8.45
N SER A 115 9.79 -10.35 7.17
CA SER A 115 10.45 -9.69 6.04
C SER A 115 9.45 -8.72 5.42
N VAL A 116 9.83 -7.45 5.32
CA VAL A 116 9.04 -6.38 4.73
C VAL A 116 9.54 -6.16 3.30
N LYS A 117 8.61 -6.09 2.36
CA LYS A 117 8.89 -5.90 0.94
C LYS A 117 7.89 -4.90 0.36
N THR A 118 8.35 -4.05 -0.56
CA THR A 118 7.50 -3.17 -1.37
C THR A 118 7.68 -3.46 -2.85
N MET A 119 6.62 -3.29 -3.64
CA MET A 119 6.68 -3.47 -5.09
C MET A 119 5.75 -2.48 -5.79
N ASN A 120 6.30 -1.69 -6.72
CA ASN A 120 5.50 -0.85 -7.60
C ASN A 120 4.98 -1.68 -8.78
N THR A 121 3.68 -1.96 -8.82
CA THR A 121 3.04 -2.73 -9.90
C THR A 121 2.64 -1.88 -11.11
N ASN A 122 2.70 -0.55 -11.00
CA ASN A 122 2.28 0.38 -12.06
C ASN A 122 3.40 0.75 -13.04
N THR A 123 4.53 0.05 -13.01
CA THR A 123 5.60 0.25 -14.00
C THR A 123 5.21 -0.39 -15.33
N THR A 124 5.60 0.21 -16.46
CA THR A 124 5.39 -0.33 -17.81
C THR A 124 5.74 -1.81 -17.91
N ALA A 125 6.92 -2.22 -17.42
CA ALA A 125 7.36 -3.61 -17.46
C ALA A 125 6.42 -4.60 -16.74
N LYS A 126 5.82 -4.20 -15.61
CA LYS A 126 4.87 -5.05 -14.85
C LYS A 126 3.47 -5.03 -15.45
N LEU A 127 3.08 -3.93 -16.10
CA LEU A 127 1.82 -3.83 -16.82
C LEU A 127 1.84 -4.66 -18.12
N GLU A 128 2.94 -4.61 -18.86
CA GLU A 128 3.14 -5.38 -20.10
C GLU A 128 3.37 -6.87 -19.83
N ASN A 129 3.98 -7.22 -18.69
CA ASN A 129 4.25 -8.60 -18.32
C ASN A 129 3.93 -8.86 -16.83
N PRO A 130 2.65 -9.13 -16.50
CA PRO A 130 2.20 -9.35 -15.12
C PRO A 130 2.86 -10.55 -14.42
N GLN A 131 3.33 -11.57 -15.17
CA GLN A 131 4.02 -12.73 -14.61
C GLN A 131 5.28 -12.33 -13.84
N GLN A 132 5.88 -11.18 -14.17
CA GLN A 132 7.01 -10.67 -13.41
C GLN A 132 6.68 -10.31 -11.95
N ILE A 133 5.41 -10.06 -11.60
CA ILE A 133 5.00 -9.84 -10.19
C ILE A 133 5.22 -11.14 -9.42
N TYR A 134 4.72 -12.26 -9.95
CA TYR A 134 4.89 -13.57 -9.35
C TYR A 134 6.37 -13.96 -9.22
N SER A 135 7.16 -13.79 -10.27
CA SER A 135 8.59 -14.12 -10.24
C SER A 135 9.34 -13.32 -9.17
N THR A 136 9.05 -12.02 -9.02
CA THR A 136 9.66 -11.20 -7.98
C THR A 136 9.20 -11.63 -6.58
N LEU A 137 7.92 -11.94 -6.39
CA LEU A 137 7.43 -12.43 -5.09
C LEU A 137 8.04 -13.78 -4.72
N LYS A 138 8.11 -14.71 -5.67
CA LYS A 138 8.72 -16.03 -5.47
C LYS A 138 10.19 -15.93 -5.08
N GLY A 139 10.95 -15.02 -5.69
CA GLY A 139 12.36 -14.79 -5.33
C GLY A 139 12.57 -14.24 -3.92
N ASN A 140 11.53 -13.65 -3.31
CA ASN A 140 11.58 -13.12 -1.94
C ASN A 140 11.08 -14.12 -0.88
N MET A 141 10.53 -15.27 -1.29
CA MET A 141 10.14 -16.35 -0.39
C MET A 141 11.38 -17.20 -0.10
N LEU A 142 11.70 -17.38 1.18
CA LEU A 142 12.65 -18.41 1.62
C LEU A 142 12.02 -19.80 1.54
#